data_AF-A0A1Z1WLT6-F1
#
_entry.id   AF-A0A1Z1WLT6-F1
#
_cell.length_a   1.000
_cell.length_b   1.000
_cell.length_c   1.000
_cell.angle_alpha   90.00
_cell.angle_beta   90.00
_cell.angle_gamma   90.00
#
_symmetry.space_group_name_H-M   'P 1'
#
loop_
_entity.id
_entity.type
_entity.pdbx_description
1 polymer ?
#
loop_
_entity_poly.entity_id
_entity_poly.type
_entity_poly.pdbx_seq_one_letter_code
_entity_poly.pdbx_strand_id
1 'polypeptide(L)'
;MDAQRLARVRRFVRTRRGAVATGLAVALLAGGLGTWATDTWPFDGRDQYCWGAWEQDSGPGVLGDEGFEGDDGRSRTSTGTAPTPGSPRGECRLTVASSHTFSDGDKDRQRTTVRVRYGPPPKSAGQRVSWLGGYLADRAMPLPGGLPGAADGNHGILVLPERCDARDGRPTAVTLDAHEEAADDDRVPDVPDLGGSQDVAELLVAAANRGMKAAGCAGGEPLRVTSALPELPERADTFSRGPVCRIPGLDVRADLTKETAMRLVYQVGAVNEDLQSCSARIARSVRLGERSDQTLFDAVMVREPRLTRLLDGVATTEAPAKGWRGTGDFAADRRFVRAECAGRPTAFLLLGTPTGATSDYFATFTNAVARRLGCAPVAPTTDAEGGRR
;
A
#
# COMPACT_ATOMS: atom_id res chain seq x y z
N MET A 1 -37.14 -19.48 74.37
CA MET A 1 -38.32 -18.86 73.72
C MET A 1 -38.33 -19.41 72.31
N ASP A 2 -38.74 -20.67 72.17
CA ASP A 2 -40.09 -21.12 71.79
C ASP A 2 -40.42 -20.80 70.32
N ALA A 3 -41.00 -21.66 69.47
CA ALA A 3 -41.33 -23.08 69.48
C ALA A 3 -42.21 -23.32 68.23
N GLN A 4 -42.02 -24.47 67.55
CA GLN A 4 -43.06 -25.26 66.82
C GLN A 4 -43.55 -24.75 65.44
N ARG A 5 -43.94 -25.56 64.44
CA ARG A 5 -44.06 -27.03 64.18
C ARG A 5 -44.35 -27.18 62.67
N LEU A 6 -43.58 -27.91 61.86
CA LEU A 6 -43.78 -29.29 61.34
C LEU A 6 -45.21 -29.84 61.13
N ALA A 7 -45.53 -30.23 59.88
CA ALA A 7 -46.18 -31.48 59.41
C ALA A 7 -46.09 -31.50 57.85
N ARG A 8 -45.46 -32.42 57.10
CA ARG A 8 -45.53 -33.90 56.95
C ARG A 8 -46.93 -34.32 56.43
N VAL A 9 -47.10 -34.93 55.23
CA VAL A 9 -47.02 -36.39 54.99
C VAL A 9 -47.43 -36.80 53.53
N ARG A 10 -46.62 -37.70 52.93
CA ARG A 10 -46.84 -38.83 51.95
C ARG A 10 -47.53 -38.58 50.57
N ARG A 11 -46.89 -38.86 49.43
CA ARG A 11 -46.40 -40.14 48.81
C ARG A 11 -47.52 -40.95 48.12
N PHE A 12 -47.50 -41.05 46.78
CA PHE A 12 -47.77 -42.30 46.07
C PHE A 12 -47.11 -42.34 44.68
N VAL A 13 -46.57 -43.53 44.36
CA VAL A 13 -45.78 -43.93 43.19
C VAL A 13 -46.71 -44.58 42.16
N ARG A 14 -46.50 -44.36 40.85
CA ARG A 14 -46.46 -45.45 39.84
C ARG A 14 -46.08 -44.99 38.43
N THR A 15 -45.00 -45.59 37.96
CA THR A 15 -44.55 -45.78 36.57
C THR A 15 -45.57 -46.51 35.70
N ARG A 16 -45.74 -46.08 34.44
CA ARG A 16 -45.97 -46.95 33.27
C ARG A 16 -45.26 -46.42 32.03
N ARG A 17 -44.62 -47.35 31.33
CA ARG A 17 -43.92 -47.22 30.03
C ARG A 17 -44.91 -47.05 28.88
N GLY A 18 -44.49 -46.38 27.80
CA GLY A 18 -45.07 -46.63 26.46
C GLY A 18 -45.06 -45.47 25.45
N ALA A 19 -44.06 -45.50 24.56
CA ALA A 19 -44.09 -45.20 23.11
C ALA A 19 -44.31 -43.77 22.54
N VAL A 20 -43.24 -43.30 21.88
CA VAL A 20 -43.12 -42.80 20.47
C VAL A 20 -43.87 -41.52 20.02
N ALA A 21 -43.07 -40.46 19.87
CA ALA A 21 -42.89 -39.52 18.74
C ALA A 21 -44.09 -38.84 18.05
N THR A 22 -44.13 -37.50 18.19
CA THR A 22 -44.34 -36.44 17.18
C THR A 22 -44.36 -35.13 17.98
N GLY A 23 -43.59 -34.06 17.77
CA GLY A 23 -43.03 -33.47 16.56
C GLY A 23 -43.56 -32.02 16.51
N LEU A 24 -42.74 -31.02 16.85
CA LEU A 24 -42.74 -29.62 16.38
C LEU A 24 -41.86 -28.75 17.28
N ALA A 25 -40.59 -28.57 16.87
CA ALA A 25 -39.75 -27.50 17.38
C ALA A 25 -40.13 -26.21 16.62
N VAL A 26 -40.72 -25.26 17.34
CA VAL A 26 -40.99 -23.91 16.84
C VAL A 26 -39.66 -23.18 16.76
N ALA A 27 -39.10 -23.07 15.55
CA ALA A 27 -38.01 -22.16 15.25
C ALA A 27 -38.56 -20.73 15.19
N LEU A 28 -38.24 -19.92 16.20
CA LEU A 28 -38.50 -18.49 16.17
C LEU A 28 -37.46 -17.83 15.24
N LEU A 29 -37.93 -17.42 14.07
CA LEU A 29 -37.25 -16.51 13.16
C LEU A 29 -37.12 -15.14 13.84
N ALA A 30 -35.93 -14.82 14.32
CA ALA A 30 -35.54 -13.44 14.56
C ALA A 30 -34.99 -12.88 13.24
N GLY A 31 -35.82 -12.09 12.56
CA GLY A 31 -35.40 -11.28 11.43
C GLY A 31 -34.40 -10.21 11.86
N GLY A 32 -33.23 -10.22 11.24
CA GLY A 32 -32.18 -9.23 11.42
C GLY A 32 -31.20 -9.29 10.25
N LEU A 33 -31.47 -8.49 9.22
CA LEU A 33 -30.55 -7.94 8.23
C LEU A 33 -29.23 -8.70 7.96
N GLY A 34 -29.24 -9.50 6.88
CA GLY A 34 -28.16 -9.55 5.89
C GLY A 34 -26.73 -9.83 6.36
N THR A 35 -26.48 -11.00 6.95
CA THR A 35 -25.16 -11.62 6.92
C THR A 35 -25.17 -12.71 5.85
N TRP A 36 -24.41 -12.48 4.78
CA TRP A 36 -24.16 -13.49 3.75
C TRP A 36 -23.22 -14.50 4.39
N ALA A 37 -23.79 -15.66 4.72
CA ALA A 37 -23.09 -16.79 5.28
C ALA A 37 -21.95 -17.19 4.33
N THR A 38 -20.75 -17.12 4.88
CA THR A 38 -19.55 -17.76 4.39
C THR A 38 -19.74 -19.27 4.44
N ASP A 39 -19.32 -19.94 3.36
CA ASP A 39 -19.04 -21.37 3.37
C ASP A 39 -17.85 -21.67 4.29
N THR A 40 -18.03 -21.58 5.61
CA THR A 40 -17.00 -21.91 6.62
C THR A 40 -17.56 -22.94 7.59
N TRP A 41 -17.04 -24.15 7.47
CA TRP A 41 -17.29 -25.30 8.32
C TRP A 41 -16.77 -25.01 9.75
N PRO A 42 -17.49 -25.37 10.83
CA PRO A 42 -17.28 -24.77 12.16
C PRO A 42 -16.08 -25.32 12.98
N PHE A 43 -15.08 -25.95 12.35
CA PHE A 43 -13.99 -26.63 13.07
C PHE A 43 -12.57 -26.13 12.78
N ASP A 44 -12.37 -25.21 11.84
CA ASP A 44 -11.01 -24.73 11.55
C ASP A 44 -10.56 -23.56 12.44
N GLY A 45 -11.47 -22.96 13.23
CA GLY A 45 -11.16 -22.07 14.36
C GLY A 45 -10.40 -20.77 14.07
N ARG A 46 -9.90 -20.58 12.84
CA ARG A 46 -9.08 -19.43 12.44
C ARG A 46 -9.94 -18.32 11.87
N ASP A 47 -9.67 -17.10 12.31
CA ASP A 47 -10.32 -15.91 11.82
C ASP A 47 -9.92 -15.60 10.36
N GLN A 48 -10.86 -15.00 9.63
CA GLN A 48 -10.66 -14.56 8.25
C GLN A 48 -10.76 -13.04 8.15
N TYR A 49 -9.82 -12.45 7.43
CA TYR A 49 -9.70 -11.00 7.27
C TYR A 49 -9.75 -10.59 5.79
N CYS A 50 -10.10 -9.33 5.55
CA CYS A 50 -10.20 -8.74 4.21
C CYS A 50 -11.00 -9.58 3.22
N TRP A 51 -12.27 -9.76 3.55
CA TRP A 51 -13.26 -10.52 2.77
C TRP A 51 -12.92 -12.01 2.67
N GLY A 52 -12.03 -12.53 3.53
CA GLY A 52 -11.49 -13.89 3.45
C GLY A 52 -10.32 -14.00 2.47
N ALA A 53 -9.59 -12.91 2.25
CA ALA A 53 -8.31 -12.95 1.53
C ALA A 53 -7.18 -13.49 2.40
N TRP A 54 -7.25 -13.22 3.70
CA TRP A 54 -6.22 -13.56 4.67
C TRP A 54 -6.83 -14.39 5.78
N GLU A 55 -6.08 -15.37 6.24
CA GLU A 55 -6.44 -16.23 7.36
C GLU A 55 -5.44 -16.00 8.49
N GLN A 56 -5.91 -16.10 9.74
CA GLN A 56 -5.04 -16.03 10.90
C GLN A 56 -3.89 -17.05 10.78
N ASP A 57 -2.67 -16.64 11.16
CA ASP A 57 -1.46 -17.48 11.15
C ASP A 57 -1.10 -18.10 9.78
N SER A 58 -1.45 -17.44 8.66
CA SER A 58 -1.29 -18.01 7.30
C SER A 58 -0.11 -17.48 6.48
N GLY A 59 0.90 -16.87 7.11
CA GLY A 59 2.13 -16.43 6.45
C GLY A 59 2.66 -15.13 7.05
N PRO A 60 2.29 -13.96 6.50
CA PRO A 60 2.75 -12.66 6.98
C PRO A 60 2.59 -12.47 8.49
N GLY A 61 3.63 -11.97 9.16
CA GLY A 61 3.69 -11.86 10.63
C GLY A 61 2.53 -11.05 11.22
N VAL A 62 2.04 -10.04 10.49
CA VAL A 62 0.88 -9.22 10.89
C VAL A 62 -0.42 -10.03 11.10
N LEU A 63 -0.51 -11.22 10.50
CA LEU A 63 -1.63 -12.16 10.64
C LEU A 63 -1.44 -13.16 11.79
N GLY A 64 -0.23 -13.24 12.36
CA GLY A 64 0.15 -14.12 13.45
C GLY A 64 0.40 -13.39 14.77
N ASP A 65 0.95 -14.07 15.77
CA ASP A 65 1.29 -13.44 17.05
C ASP A 65 2.43 -12.43 16.92
N GLU A 66 3.24 -12.54 15.87
CA GLU A 66 4.34 -11.61 15.55
C GLU A 66 3.84 -10.20 15.21
N GLY A 67 2.55 -10.05 14.86
CA GLY A 67 1.93 -8.76 14.58
C GLY A 67 1.58 -7.93 15.83
N PHE A 68 1.87 -8.44 17.04
CA PHE A 68 1.60 -7.74 18.29
C PHE A 68 2.90 -7.38 19.01
N GLU A 69 3.10 -6.11 19.31
CA GLU A 69 4.12 -5.68 20.28
C GLU A 69 3.47 -5.62 21.66
N GLY A 70 3.91 -6.50 22.57
CA GLY A 70 3.38 -6.62 23.92
C GLY A 70 2.47 -7.84 24.13
N ASP A 71 2.18 -8.11 25.40
CA ASP A 71 1.59 -9.38 25.84
C ASP A 71 0.11 -9.26 26.26
N ASP A 72 -0.42 -8.03 26.36
CA ASP A 72 -1.76 -7.76 26.85
C ASP A 72 -2.68 -7.20 25.76
N GLY A 73 -3.99 -7.41 25.90
CA GLY A 73 -4.99 -6.69 25.11
C GLY A 73 -4.93 -6.90 23.59
N ARG A 74 -4.32 -8.01 23.14
CA ARG A 74 -4.15 -8.37 21.73
C ARG A 74 -5.52 -8.55 21.06
N SER A 75 -5.73 -7.85 19.96
CA SER A 75 -6.94 -7.98 19.15
C SER A 75 -6.67 -7.71 17.69
N ARG A 76 -7.33 -8.47 16.82
CA ARG A 76 -7.28 -8.29 15.38
C ARG A 76 -8.71 -8.23 14.86
N THR A 77 -9.05 -7.16 14.16
CA THR A 77 -10.41 -6.93 13.65
C THR A 77 -10.36 -6.49 12.20
N SER A 78 -11.28 -7.02 11.38
CA SER A 78 -11.38 -6.64 9.97
C SER A 78 -12.78 -6.14 9.65
N THR A 79 -12.84 -5.02 8.92
CA THR A 79 -14.08 -4.39 8.47
C THR A 79 -13.97 -4.00 7.01
N GLY A 80 -15.11 -3.84 6.34
CA GLY A 80 -15.15 -3.32 4.97
C GLY A 80 -16.07 -4.11 4.05
N THR A 81 -16.06 -3.73 2.77
CA THR A 81 -16.99 -4.25 1.76
C THR A 81 -16.20 -4.82 0.60
N ALA A 82 -16.48 -6.08 0.25
CA ALA A 82 -15.86 -6.74 -0.88
C ALA A 82 -16.30 -6.11 -2.21
N PRO A 83 -15.45 -6.12 -3.26
CA PRO A 83 -15.92 -5.79 -4.59
C PRO A 83 -16.95 -6.83 -5.05
N THR A 84 -17.88 -6.40 -5.90
CA THR A 84 -18.92 -7.26 -6.50
C THR A 84 -18.99 -7.05 -8.00
N PRO A 85 -19.65 -7.92 -8.78
CA PRO A 85 -19.79 -7.72 -10.23
C PRO A 85 -20.56 -6.44 -10.59
N GLY A 86 -21.51 -6.02 -9.72
CA GLY A 86 -22.28 -4.79 -9.89
C GLY A 86 -21.57 -3.53 -9.40
N SER A 87 -20.65 -3.67 -8.43
CA SER A 87 -19.83 -2.59 -7.89
C SER A 87 -18.39 -3.10 -7.73
N PRO A 88 -17.53 -2.96 -8.77
CA PRO A 88 -16.15 -3.44 -8.74
C PRO A 88 -15.24 -2.50 -7.95
N ARG A 89 -15.70 -2.07 -6.77
CA ARG A 89 -14.96 -1.32 -5.78
C ARG A 89 -15.12 -2.01 -4.44
N GLY A 90 -14.00 -2.22 -3.75
CA GLY A 90 -13.98 -2.78 -2.41
C GLY A 90 -12.99 -2.03 -1.53
N GLU A 91 -13.26 -2.00 -0.24
CA GLU A 91 -12.33 -1.54 0.79
C GLU A 91 -12.33 -2.51 1.97
N CYS A 92 -11.15 -2.85 2.47
CA CYS A 92 -10.95 -3.56 3.71
C CYS A 92 -10.06 -2.73 4.62
N ARG A 93 -10.35 -2.76 5.92
CA ARG A 93 -9.48 -2.28 6.98
C ARG A 93 -9.27 -3.42 7.97
N LEU A 94 -8.02 -3.85 8.11
CA LEU A 94 -7.54 -4.70 9.20
C LEU A 94 -6.93 -3.79 10.26
N THR A 95 -7.35 -3.95 11.51
CA THR A 95 -6.75 -3.28 12.66
C THR A 95 -6.19 -4.33 13.59
N VAL A 96 -4.89 -4.23 13.86
CA VAL A 96 -4.14 -5.04 14.82
C VAL A 96 -3.81 -4.11 15.98
N ALA A 97 -4.23 -4.48 17.19
CA ALA A 97 -3.99 -3.68 18.37
C ALA A 97 -3.49 -4.55 19.51
N SER A 98 -2.51 -4.04 20.26
CA SER A 98 -1.98 -4.62 21.48
C SER A 98 -1.78 -3.54 22.52
N SER A 99 -1.55 -3.98 23.75
CA SER A 99 -1.10 -3.11 24.82
C SER A 99 -0.04 -3.80 25.65
N HIS A 100 0.81 -3.02 26.29
CA HIS A 100 1.75 -3.52 27.28
C HIS A 100 1.56 -2.74 28.57
N THR A 101 1.36 -3.45 29.68
CA THR A 101 1.28 -2.80 31.01
C THR A 101 2.64 -2.90 31.69
N PHE A 102 3.30 -1.77 31.91
CA PHE A 102 4.56 -1.69 32.63
C PHE A 102 4.38 -1.93 34.12
N SER A 103 5.49 -2.20 34.82
CA SER A 103 5.48 -2.50 36.27
C SER A 103 5.00 -1.35 37.16
N ASP A 104 5.04 -0.11 36.67
CA ASP A 104 4.50 1.10 37.33
C ASP A 104 2.99 1.30 37.09
N GLY A 105 2.37 0.46 36.25
CA GLY A 105 0.96 0.52 35.89
C GLY A 105 0.67 1.33 34.63
N ASP A 106 1.69 1.95 34.02
CA ASP A 106 1.55 2.67 32.76
C ASP A 106 1.27 1.69 31.62
N LYS A 107 0.55 2.16 30.60
CA LYS A 107 0.14 1.33 29.47
C LYS A 107 0.62 1.91 28.17
N ASP A 108 1.42 1.14 27.46
CA ASP A 108 1.69 1.38 26.05
C ASP A 108 0.60 0.74 25.19
N ARG A 109 0.25 1.38 24.08
CA ARG A 109 -0.77 0.91 23.15
C ARG A 109 -0.26 1.02 21.74
N GLN A 110 -0.21 -0.12 21.07
CA GLN A 110 0.06 -0.18 19.64
C GLN A 110 -1.26 -0.32 18.89
N ARG A 111 -1.41 0.41 17.78
CA ARG A 111 -2.48 0.15 16.82
C ARG A 111 -1.98 0.31 15.38
N THR A 112 -1.86 -0.81 14.70
CA THR A 112 -1.53 -0.88 13.28
C THR A 112 -2.80 -1.08 12.46
N THR A 113 -2.98 -0.26 11.44
CA THR A 113 -4.09 -0.32 10.49
C THR A 113 -3.57 -0.63 9.09
N VAL A 114 -3.98 -1.76 8.53
CA VAL A 114 -3.72 -2.13 7.14
C VAL A 114 -5.00 -1.91 6.32
N ARG A 115 -4.92 -1.06 5.30
CA ARG A 115 -6.02 -0.73 4.41
C ARG A 115 -5.77 -1.34 3.03
N VAL A 116 -6.75 -2.10 2.55
CA VAL A 116 -6.75 -2.62 1.18
C VAL A 116 -7.85 -1.96 0.38
N ARG A 117 -7.54 -1.50 -0.83
CA ARG A 117 -8.54 -0.95 -1.76
C ARG A 117 -8.50 -1.72 -3.07
N TYR A 118 -9.67 -2.05 -3.58
CA TYR A 118 -9.87 -2.68 -4.89
C TYR A 118 -10.65 -1.72 -5.77
N GLY A 119 -10.15 -1.38 -6.95
CA GLY A 119 -10.91 -0.56 -7.89
C GLY A 119 -10.03 0.22 -8.89
N PRO A 120 -10.65 0.99 -9.79
CA PRO A 120 -9.92 1.85 -10.70
C PRO A 120 -9.26 3.03 -9.96
N PRO A 121 -8.19 3.61 -10.53
CA PRO A 121 -7.51 4.77 -9.95
C PRO A 121 -8.41 6.00 -9.80
N PRO A 122 -7.95 7.05 -9.10
CA PRO A 122 -8.62 8.35 -9.09
C PRO A 122 -8.95 8.85 -10.51
N LYS A 123 -10.11 9.47 -10.69
CA LYS A 123 -10.55 9.99 -12.00
C LYS A 123 -9.68 11.16 -12.46
N SER A 124 -9.38 12.09 -11.56
CA SER A 124 -8.55 13.26 -11.84
C SER A 124 -7.14 12.84 -12.27
N ALA A 125 -6.66 13.39 -13.39
CA ALA A 125 -5.33 13.12 -13.93
C ALA A 125 -4.23 13.43 -12.91
N GLY A 126 -4.28 14.61 -12.29
CA GLY A 126 -3.29 15.01 -11.28
C GLY A 126 -3.30 14.12 -10.05
N GLN A 127 -4.49 13.79 -9.50
CA GLN A 127 -4.59 12.88 -8.37
C GLN A 127 -4.07 11.48 -8.70
N ARG A 128 -4.19 11.06 -9.96
CA ARG A 128 -3.72 9.75 -10.39
C ARG A 128 -2.20 9.67 -10.48
N VAL A 129 -1.55 10.74 -10.93
CA VAL A 129 -0.09 10.87 -10.91
C VAL A 129 0.43 10.77 -9.47
N SER A 130 -0.15 11.56 -8.55
CA SER A 130 0.26 11.54 -7.14
C SER A 130 -0.05 10.19 -6.47
N TRP A 131 -1.22 9.62 -6.75
CA TRP A 131 -1.60 8.30 -6.25
C TRP A 131 -0.63 7.22 -6.72
N LEU A 132 -0.31 7.16 -8.02
CA LEU A 132 0.60 6.14 -8.54
C LEU A 132 2.03 6.32 -8.05
N GLY A 133 2.54 7.56 -8.06
CA GLY A 133 3.89 7.82 -7.57
C GLY A 133 4.04 7.50 -6.08
N GLY A 134 2.98 7.65 -5.28
CA GLY A 134 2.97 7.25 -3.87
C GLY A 134 3.23 5.76 -3.63
N TYR A 135 2.91 4.87 -4.58
CA TYR A 135 3.18 3.42 -4.47
C TYR A 135 4.43 2.95 -5.22
N LEU A 136 5.03 3.80 -6.06
CA LEU A 136 6.17 3.43 -6.89
C LEU A 136 7.46 4.16 -6.50
N ALA A 137 7.36 5.15 -5.62
CA ALA A 137 8.49 5.90 -5.09
C ALA A 137 9.22 5.13 -3.99
N ASP A 138 10.25 5.77 -3.43
CA ASP A 138 10.96 5.35 -2.24
C ASP A 138 11.54 3.92 -2.34
N ARG A 139 11.11 3.01 -1.47
CA ARG A 139 11.60 1.63 -1.36
C ARG A 139 10.76 0.64 -2.15
N ALA A 140 9.78 1.10 -2.93
CA ALA A 140 8.92 0.22 -3.70
C ALA A 140 9.74 -0.61 -4.70
N MET A 141 9.61 -1.94 -4.59
CA MET A 141 10.26 -2.90 -5.46
C MET A 141 9.25 -3.58 -6.37
N PRO A 142 9.59 -3.85 -7.64
CA PRO A 142 8.66 -4.48 -8.57
C PRO A 142 8.28 -5.87 -8.06
N LEU A 143 7.02 -6.23 -8.23
CA LEU A 143 6.55 -7.56 -7.87
C LEU A 143 7.22 -8.63 -8.78
N PRO A 144 7.55 -9.81 -8.24
CA PRO A 144 8.20 -10.88 -8.98
C PRO A 144 7.24 -11.56 -9.96
N GLY A 145 7.79 -12.41 -10.82
CA GLY A 145 6.99 -13.21 -11.76
C GLY A 145 6.30 -12.38 -12.86
N GLY A 146 6.73 -11.14 -13.08
CA GLY A 146 6.13 -10.24 -14.07
C GLY A 146 4.76 -9.67 -13.65
N LEU A 147 4.42 -9.75 -12.36
CA LEU A 147 3.22 -9.12 -11.83
C LEU A 147 3.32 -7.59 -11.98
N PRO A 148 2.31 -6.92 -12.56
CA PRO A 148 2.37 -5.48 -12.85
C PRO A 148 2.10 -4.66 -11.58
N GLY A 149 3.12 -4.45 -10.77
CA GLY A 149 2.99 -3.80 -9.49
C GLY A 149 4.31 -3.61 -8.78
N ALA A 150 4.24 -3.00 -7.60
CA ALA A 150 5.37 -2.85 -6.70
C ALA A 150 4.90 -2.95 -5.24
N ALA A 151 5.81 -3.32 -4.35
CA ALA A 151 5.59 -3.36 -2.92
C ALA A 151 6.86 -2.94 -2.17
N ASP A 152 6.68 -2.33 -1.01
CA ASP A 152 7.69 -2.20 0.02
C ASP A 152 7.18 -2.81 1.34
N GLY A 153 7.82 -2.53 2.48
CA GLY A 153 7.45 -3.11 3.77
C GLY A 153 6.12 -2.65 4.36
N ASN A 154 5.49 -1.60 3.82
CA ASN A 154 4.27 -1.03 4.40
C ASN A 154 3.20 -0.64 3.38
N HIS A 155 3.51 -0.61 2.09
CA HIS A 155 2.54 -0.32 1.04
C HIS A 155 2.83 -1.07 -0.26
N GLY A 156 1.82 -1.19 -1.10
CA GLY A 156 1.98 -1.83 -2.40
C GLY A 156 0.82 -1.60 -3.35
N ILE A 157 1.08 -1.82 -4.63
CA ILE A 157 0.11 -1.72 -5.72
C ILE A 157 0.27 -2.90 -6.67
N LEU A 158 -0.85 -3.47 -7.10
CA LEU A 158 -0.91 -4.52 -8.12
C LEU A 158 -2.03 -4.19 -9.10
N VAL A 159 -1.68 -4.03 -10.37
CA VAL A 159 -2.66 -3.81 -11.44
C VAL A 159 -3.22 -5.15 -11.90
N LEU A 160 -4.53 -5.23 -12.02
CA LEU A 160 -5.20 -6.47 -12.38
C LEU A 160 -5.15 -6.68 -13.90
N PRO A 161 -5.34 -7.92 -14.38
CA PRO A 161 -5.48 -8.23 -15.80
C PRO A 161 -6.65 -7.47 -16.45
N GLU A 162 -6.58 -7.24 -17.76
CA GLU A 162 -7.52 -6.37 -18.50
C GLU A 162 -8.99 -6.78 -18.37
N ARG A 163 -9.26 -8.07 -18.20
CA ARG A 163 -10.62 -8.60 -17.94
C ARG A 163 -11.28 -8.03 -16.68
N CYS A 164 -10.51 -7.45 -15.77
CA CYS A 164 -10.99 -6.80 -14.55
C CYS A 164 -11.15 -5.28 -14.69
N ASP A 165 -10.96 -4.72 -15.89
CA ASP A 165 -11.02 -3.28 -16.10
C ASP A 165 -12.40 -2.72 -15.83
N ALA A 166 -12.41 -1.50 -15.30
CA ALA A 166 -13.65 -0.79 -15.08
C ALA A 166 -14.35 -0.56 -16.43
N ARG A 167 -15.68 -0.44 -16.40
CA ARG A 167 -16.50 -0.20 -17.61
C ARG A 167 -16.10 1.06 -18.39
N ASP A 168 -15.42 2.01 -17.73
CA ASP A 168 -14.88 3.21 -18.35
C ASP A 168 -13.48 3.01 -18.98
N GLY A 169 -13.02 1.76 -19.10
CA GLY A 169 -11.76 1.37 -19.73
C GLY A 169 -10.52 1.54 -18.86
N ARG A 170 -10.65 2.04 -17.62
CA ARG A 170 -9.51 2.25 -16.73
C ARG A 170 -9.08 0.94 -16.07
N PRO A 171 -7.76 0.71 -15.92
CA PRO A 171 -7.26 -0.45 -15.22
C PRO A 171 -7.76 -0.49 -13.78
N THR A 172 -8.12 -1.68 -13.30
CA THR A 172 -8.40 -1.91 -11.88
C THR A 172 -7.09 -2.28 -11.19
N ALA A 173 -6.87 -1.71 -10.00
CA ALA A 173 -5.73 -2.04 -9.16
C ALA A 173 -6.19 -2.47 -7.76
N VAL A 174 -5.32 -3.20 -7.09
CA VAL A 174 -5.37 -3.40 -5.65
C VAL A 174 -4.23 -2.62 -5.02
N THR A 175 -4.54 -1.86 -3.99
CA THR A 175 -3.54 -1.16 -3.18
C THR A 175 -3.61 -1.64 -1.74
N LEU A 176 -2.47 -1.64 -1.07
CA LEU A 176 -2.31 -1.90 0.35
C LEU A 176 -1.54 -0.74 0.95
N ASP A 177 -2.02 -0.20 2.07
CA ASP A 177 -1.36 0.85 2.84
C ASP A 177 -1.41 0.48 4.33
N ALA A 178 -0.28 0.52 5.02
CA ALA A 178 -0.19 0.29 6.45
C ALA A 178 0.21 1.56 7.19
N HIS A 179 -0.47 1.82 8.31
CA HIS A 179 -0.23 2.96 9.18
C HIS A 179 -0.28 2.53 10.63
N GLU A 180 0.62 3.06 11.44
CA GLU A 180 0.60 2.91 12.88
C GLU A 180 0.05 4.19 13.53
N GLU A 181 -0.79 4.06 14.54
CA GLU A 181 -1.21 5.19 15.37
C GLU A 181 -0.08 5.52 16.36
N ALA A 182 0.24 6.79 16.54
CA ALA A 182 1.20 7.22 17.57
C ALA A 182 0.63 6.95 18.97
N ALA A 183 1.45 6.45 19.88
CA ALA A 183 1.09 6.37 21.29
C ALA A 183 0.86 7.76 21.89
N ASP A 184 0.08 7.84 22.97
CA ASP A 184 -0.35 9.12 23.58
C ASP A 184 0.83 10.01 24.04
N ASP A 185 1.98 9.40 24.39
CA ASP A 185 3.23 10.08 24.76
C ASP A 185 4.29 10.09 23.64
N ASP A 186 4.05 9.39 22.53
CA ASP A 186 4.95 9.35 21.40
C ASP A 186 4.74 10.55 20.48
N ARG A 187 5.86 11.19 20.15
CA ARG A 187 5.84 12.40 19.32
C ARG A 187 5.65 12.10 17.83
N VAL A 188 5.78 10.84 17.41
CA VAL A 188 5.70 10.41 16.00
C VAL A 188 5.21 8.97 15.89
N PRO A 189 4.32 8.63 14.95
CA PRO A 189 3.99 7.24 14.65
C PRO A 189 5.16 6.54 13.95
N ASP A 190 5.39 5.28 14.29
CA ASP A 190 6.32 4.43 13.55
C ASP A 190 5.75 4.05 12.18
N VAL A 191 6.65 3.68 11.26
CA VAL A 191 6.24 3.09 9.98
C VAL A 191 6.05 1.60 10.25
N PRO A 192 4.82 1.08 10.17
CA PRO A 192 4.59 -0.31 10.53
C PRO A 192 5.33 -1.20 9.53
N ASP A 193 6.15 -2.11 10.06
CA ASP A 193 6.77 -3.17 9.27
C ASP A 193 5.82 -4.36 9.22
N LEU A 194 5.29 -4.68 8.03
CA LEU A 194 4.42 -5.83 7.83
C LEU A 194 5.17 -7.15 7.61
N GLY A 195 6.46 -7.20 7.98
CA GLY A 195 7.35 -8.33 7.69
C GLY A 195 8.15 -8.14 6.41
N GLY A 196 8.32 -6.90 5.95
CA GLY A 196 9.05 -6.55 4.74
C GLY A 196 8.24 -6.65 3.45
N SER A 197 8.91 -6.37 2.33
CA SER A 197 8.28 -6.25 1.00
C SER A 197 7.73 -7.56 0.46
N GLN A 198 8.31 -8.70 0.87
CA GLN A 198 7.83 -10.03 0.52
C GLN A 198 6.43 -10.29 1.11
N ASP A 199 6.26 -10.04 2.40
CA ASP A 199 4.99 -10.25 3.10
C ASP A 199 3.89 -9.32 2.54
N VAL A 200 4.22 -8.06 2.26
CA VAL A 200 3.29 -7.13 1.61
C VAL A 200 2.88 -7.61 0.21
N ALA A 201 3.82 -8.14 -0.58
CA ALA A 201 3.51 -8.69 -1.89
C ALA A 201 2.54 -9.88 -1.79
N GLU A 202 2.72 -10.76 -0.81
CA GLU A 202 1.85 -11.91 -0.57
C GLU A 202 0.44 -11.48 -0.11
N LEU A 203 0.35 -10.55 0.85
CA LEU A 203 -0.91 -9.95 1.30
C LEU A 203 -1.67 -9.33 0.12
N LEU A 204 -0.96 -8.57 -0.72
CA LEU A 204 -1.51 -7.87 -1.87
C LEU A 204 -2.03 -8.82 -2.95
N VAL A 205 -1.26 -9.87 -3.27
CA VAL A 205 -1.66 -10.90 -4.24
C VAL A 205 -2.85 -11.72 -3.74
N ALA A 206 -2.88 -12.07 -2.45
CA ALA A 206 -4.01 -12.76 -1.84
C ALA A 206 -5.30 -11.91 -1.91
N ALA A 207 -5.19 -10.63 -1.56
CA ALA A 207 -6.29 -9.68 -1.67
C ALA A 207 -6.77 -9.48 -3.11
N ALA A 208 -5.85 -9.43 -4.08
CA ALA A 208 -6.18 -9.36 -5.49
C ALA A 208 -6.93 -10.59 -6.00
N ASN A 209 -6.46 -11.80 -5.66
CA ASN A 209 -7.15 -13.03 -6.04
C ASN A 209 -8.56 -13.10 -5.45
N ARG A 210 -8.71 -12.73 -4.16
CA ARG A 210 -10.02 -12.70 -3.51
C ARG A 210 -10.94 -11.66 -4.12
N GLY A 211 -10.42 -10.45 -4.36
CA GLY A 211 -11.14 -9.35 -4.99
C GLY A 211 -11.59 -9.67 -6.41
N MET A 212 -10.73 -10.27 -7.24
CA MET A 212 -11.09 -10.70 -8.60
C MET A 212 -12.21 -11.75 -8.60
N LYS A 213 -12.16 -12.71 -7.67
CA LYS A 213 -13.20 -13.74 -7.51
C LYS A 213 -14.53 -13.09 -7.13
N ALA A 214 -14.52 -12.19 -6.15
CA ALA A 214 -15.73 -11.50 -5.68
C ALA A 214 -16.30 -10.54 -6.75
N ALA A 215 -15.44 -9.88 -7.53
CA ALA A 215 -15.82 -9.03 -8.64
C ALA A 215 -16.28 -9.80 -9.90
N GLY A 216 -16.11 -11.13 -9.93
CA GLY A 216 -16.48 -11.97 -11.07
C GLY A 216 -15.55 -11.82 -12.29
N CYS A 217 -14.32 -11.34 -12.09
CA CYS A 217 -13.32 -11.18 -13.15
C CYS A 217 -12.08 -12.08 -12.97
N ALA A 218 -12.13 -13.02 -12.02
CA ALA A 218 -11.07 -14.03 -11.86
C ALA A 218 -10.90 -14.86 -13.15
N GLY A 219 -9.64 -15.15 -13.49
CA GLY A 219 -9.28 -16.03 -14.60
C GLY A 219 -9.11 -17.47 -14.14
N GLY A 220 -8.46 -18.29 -14.98
CA GLY A 220 -8.17 -19.69 -14.66
C GLY A 220 -7.14 -19.84 -13.53
N GLU A 221 -5.91 -19.37 -13.74
CA GLU A 221 -4.85 -19.48 -12.73
C GLU A 221 -4.80 -18.23 -11.83
N PRO A 222 -4.76 -18.40 -10.49
CA PRO A 222 -4.55 -17.30 -9.56
C PRO A 222 -3.18 -16.65 -9.72
N LEU A 223 -3.10 -15.36 -9.41
CA LEU A 223 -1.81 -14.66 -9.33
C LEU A 223 -0.99 -15.25 -8.17
N ARG A 224 0.33 -15.36 -8.33
CA ARG A 224 1.24 -15.88 -7.31
C ARG A 224 2.52 -15.07 -7.27
N VAL A 225 3.07 -14.89 -6.08
CA VAL A 225 4.43 -14.43 -5.86
C VAL A 225 5.33 -15.66 -6.07
N THR A 226 6.07 -15.72 -7.18
CA THR A 226 6.78 -16.95 -7.60
C THR A 226 8.27 -16.95 -7.24
N SER A 227 8.80 -15.83 -6.75
CA SER A 227 10.19 -15.70 -6.29
C SER A 227 10.28 -14.63 -5.22
N ALA A 228 11.40 -14.57 -4.51
CA ALA A 228 11.66 -13.49 -3.57
C ALA A 228 11.67 -12.12 -4.27
N LEU A 229 11.18 -11.09 -3.59
CA LEU A 229 11.42 -9.71 -4.01
C LEU A 229 12.91 -9.38 -3.85
N PRO A 230 13.50 -8.58 -4.75
CA PRO A 230 14.86 -8.11 -4.54
C PRO A 230 14.90 -7.20 -3.31
N GLU A 231 15.75 -7.52 -2.35
CA GLU A 231 15.98 -6.70 -1.16
C GLU A 231 16.78 -5.45 -1.54
N LEU A 232 16.25 -4.27 -1.19
CA LEU A 232 17.06 -3.05 -1.13
C LEU A 232 17.85 -3.05 0.17
N PRO A 233 19.07 -2.46 0.20
CA PRO A 233 19.76 -2.25 1.47
C PRO A 233 18.84 -1.53 2.46
N GLU A 234 18.72 -2.09 3.67
CA GLU A 234 17.72 -1.69 4.68
C GLU A 234 17.81 -0.23 5.12
N ARG A 235 18.98 0.40 4.96
CA ARG A 235 19.22 1.78 5.37
C ARG A 235 19.25 2.70 4.17
N ALA A 236 18.44 3.75 4.22
CA ALA A 236 18.56 4.88 3.32
C ALA A 236 20.00 5.44 3.37
N ASP A 237 20.51 5.84 2.21
CA ASP A 237 21.86 6.37 2.09
C ASP A 237 21.88 7.74 2.80
N THR A 238 22.39 7.76 4.03
CA THR A 238 22.42 8.94 4.90
C THR A 238 23.65 9.81 4.67
N PHE A 239 24.69 9.30 4.02
CA PHE A 239 25.89 10.06 3.69
C PHE A 239 26.61 9.50 2.46
N SER A 240 26.85 10.35 1.45
CA SER A 240 28.08 10.29 0.65
C SER A 240 28.18 11.55 -0.20
N ARG A 241 29.33 12.23 -0.14
CA ARG A 241 29.69 13.30 -1.08
C ARG A 241 29.41 12.82 -2.51
N GLY A 242 28.51 13.46 -3.24
CA GLY A 242 28.19 13.06 -4.61
C GLY A 242 26.73 13.27 -5.00
N PRO A 243 26.37 12.88 -6.24
CA PRO A 243 25.03 13.03 -6.77
C PRO A 243 24.00 12.15 -6.03
N VAL A 244 22.80 12.72 -5.82
CA VAL A 244 21.64 12.03 -5.24
C VAL A 244 21.25 10.84 -6.12
N CYS A 245 20.92 9.71 -5.47
CA CYS A 245 20.58 8.45 -6.14
C CYS A 245 21.64 7.95 -7.14
N ARG A 246 22.90 8.39 -6.99
CA ARG A 246 24.00 8.08 -7.91
C ARG A 246 23.74 8.53 -9.35
N ILE A 247 22.89 9.54 -9.55
CA ILE A 247 22.56 10.10 -10.86
C ILE A 247 23.47 11.31 -11.14
N PRO A 248 24.45 11.21 -12.05
CA PRO A 248 25.36 12.33 -12.32
C PRO A 248 24.60 13.61 -12.68
N GLY A 249 24.95 14.72 -12.00
CA GLY A 249 24.30 16.02 -12.16
C GLY A 249 23.11 16.27 -11.24
N LEU A 250 22.57 15.24 -10.57
CA LEU A 250 21.47 15.41 -9.61
C LEU A 250 22.03 15.82 -8.25
N ASP A 251 22.52 17.06 -8.14
CA ASP A 251 23.01 17.62 -6.88
C ASP A 251 21.98 18.53 -6.24
N VAL A 252 21.28 17.97 -5.25
CA VAL A 252 20.21 18.67 -4.54
C VAL A 252 20.78 19.56 -3.42
N ARG A 253 22.01 19.29 -2.97
CA ARG A 253 22.59 19.96 -1.80
C ARG A 253 22.98 21.40 -2.11
N ALA A 254 23.34 21.69 -3.36
CA ALA A 254 23.72 23.03 -3.80
C ALA A 254 22.60 24.06 -3.56
N ASP A 255 21.34 23.62 -3.63
CA ASP A 255 20.16 24.48 -3.46
C ASP A 255 19.58 24.46 -2.03
N LEU A 256 20.26 23.81 -1.09
CA LEU A 256 19.84 23.71 0.30
C LEU A 256 20.78 24.51 1.22
N THR A 257 20.22 25.01 2.32
CA THR A 257 21.06 25.57 3.40
C THR A 257 21.97 24.48 3.96
N LYS A 258 23.11 24.86 4.54
CA LYS A 258 24.05 23.91 5.16
C LYS A 258 23.36 23.00 6.20
N GLU A 259 22.46 23.56 7.00
CA GLU A 259 21.71 22.84 8.03
C GLU A 259 20.72 21.84 7.42
N THR A 260 19.95 22.25 6.41
CA THR A 260 19.01 21.37 5.70
C THR A 260 19.75 20.27 4.94
N ALA A 261 20.87 20.60 4.28
CA ALA A 261 21.69 19.65 3.55
C ALA A 261 22.30 18.57 4.47
N MET A 262 22.59 18.86 5.74
CA MET A 262 23.06 17.85 6.70
C MET A 262 22.00 16.81 7.07
N ARG A 263 20.73 17.09 6.78
CA ARG A 263 19.59 16.21 7.04
C ARG A 263 19.01 15.60 5.77
N LEU A 264 19.65 15.84 4.62
CA LEU A 264 19.24 15.23 3.36
C LEU A 264 19.47 13.72 3.42
N VAL A 265 18.40 12.97 3.19
CA VAL A 265 18.39 11.52 3.03
C VAL A 265 17.87 11.21 1.64
N TYR A 266 18.45 10.23 0.96
CA TYR A 266 17.91 9.75 -0.29
C TYR A 266 17.81 8.23 -0.32
N GLN A 267 16.84 7.76 -1.10
CA GLN A 267 16.56 6.36 -1.31
C GLN A 267 16.57 6.07 -2.81
N VAL A 268 17.28 5.03 -3.19
CA VAL A 268 17.18 4.43 -4.52
C VAL A 268 16.25 3.23 -4.39
N GLY A 269 15.14 3.25 -5.11
CA GLY A 269 14.24 2.10 -5.18
C GLY A 269 14.64 1.15 -6.29
N ALA A 270 13.67 0.62 -7.02
CA ALA A 270 13.92 -0.21 -8.19
C ALA A 270 14.87 0.50 -9.18
N VAL A 271 15.77 -0.25 -9.82
CA VAL A 271 16.58 0.23 -10.94
C VAL A 271 16.64 -0.86 -12.00
N ASN A 272 15.59 -0.97 -12.80
CA ASN A 272 15.53 -1.93 -13.91
C ASN A 272 14.91 -1.30 -15.17
N GLU A 273 14.68 -2.12 -16.17
CA GLU A 273 14.13 -1.73 -17.45
C GLU A 273 12.69 -1.19 -17.40
N ASP A 274 11.89 -1.57 -16.42
CA ASP A 274 10.45 -1.30 -16.38
C ASP A 274 10.04 -0.35 -15.25
N LEU A 275 10.90 -0.17 -14.25
CA LEU A 275 10.71 0.71 -13.10
C LEU A 275 12.05 1.29 -12.65
N GLN A 276 12.07 2.59 -12.40
CA GLN A 276 13.15 3.23 -11.65
C GLN A 276 12.61 4.28 -10.69
N SER A 277 13.04 4.29 -9.42
CA SER A 277 12.67 5.34 -8.48
C SER A 277 13.86 5.94 -7.73
N CYS A 278 13.73 7.21 -7.39
CA CYS A 278 14.69 7.99 -6.62
C CYS A 278 13.93 8.98 -5.74
N SER A 279 14.08 8.84 -4.44
CA SER A 279 13.40 9.68 -3.45
C SER A 279 14.41 10.47 -2.65
N ALA A 280 14.11 11.74 -2.37
CA ALA A 280 14.92 12.61 -1.55
C ALA A 280 14.04 13.30 -0.50
N ARG A 281 14.49 13.25 0.76
CA ARG A 281 13.78 13.77 1.92
C ARG A 281 14.73 14.56 2.81
N ILE A 282 14.18 15.52 3.53
CA ILE A 282 14.85 16.13 4.68
C ILE A 282 14.38 15.38 5.92
N ALA A 283 15.30 14.67 6.56
CA ALA A 283 15.05 14.00 7.81
C ALA A 283 14.59 15.00 8.87
N ARG A 284 13.56 14.62 9.62
CA ARG A 284 13.00 15.40 10.72
C ARG A 284 14.07 15.77 11.75
N SER A 285 13.91 16.95 12.34
CA SER A 285 14.69 17.41 13.49
C SER A 285 13.82 17.62 14.71
N VAL A 286 13.93 16.72 15.69
CA VAL A 286 13.24 16.85 16.99
C VAL A 286 13.64 18.17 17.69
N ARG A 287 14.89 18.62 17.51
CA ARG A 287 15.38 19.89 18.06
C ARG A 287 14.67 21.11 17.46
N LEU A 288 14.21 21.02 16.22
CA LEU A 288 13.47 22.09 15.53
C LEU A 288 11.95 21.94 15.66
N GLY A 289 11.48 20.94 16.41
CA GLY A 289 10.04 20.67 16.56
C GLY A 289 9.38 20.05 15.32
N GLU A 290 10.18 19.56 14.36
CA GLU A 290 9.67 18.88 13.16
C GLU A 290 9.19 17.47 13.53
N ARG A 291 7.98 17.13 13.09
CA ARG A 291 7.30 15.88 13.47
C ARG A 291 7.35 14.80 12.39
N SER A 292 7.71 15.16 11.17
CA SER A 292 7.79 14.25 10.03
C SER A 292 8.93 14.65 9.11
N ASP A 293 9.43 13.68 8.35
CA ASP A 293 10.34 13.98 7.26
C ASP A 293 9.62 14.85 6.22
N GLN A 294 10.37 15.74 5.58
CA GLN A 294 9.86 16.57 4.49
C GLN A 294 10.31 15.97 3.15
N THR A 295 9.36 15.51 2.33
CA THR A 295 9.66 15.08 0.97
C THR A 295 10.11 16.27 0.13
N LEU A 296 11.36 16.20 -0.38
CA LEU A 296 11.83 17.12 -1.42
C LEU A 296 11.26 16.69 -2.76
N PHE A 297 11.53 15.45 -3.15
CA PHE A 297 10.92 14.86 -4.32
C PHE A 297 10.89 13.34 -4.28
N ASP A 298 9.97 12.79 -5.07
CA ASP A 298 9.93 11.42 -5.51
C ASP A 298 9.95 11.40 -7.04
N ALA A 299 11.05 10.92 -7.63
CA ALA A 299 11.22 10.79 -9.06
C ALA A 299 11.01 9.32 -9.46
N VAL A 300 10.12 9.07 -10.41
CA VAL A 300 9.77 7.72 -10.86
C VAL A 300 9.78 7.64 -12.37
N MET A 301 10.35 6.57 -12.92
CA MET A 301 10.15 6.13 -14.31
C MET A 301 9.38 4.81 -14.32
N VAL A 302 8.37 4.73 -15.18
CA VAL A 302 7.56 3.52 -15.37
C VAL A 302 7.48 3.21 -16.87
N ARG A 303 7.84 1.98 -17.23
CA ARG A 303 7.76 1.43 -18.60
C ARG A 303 7.03 0.07 -18.66
N GLU A 304 6.67 -0.49 -17.51
CA GLU A 304 5.80 -1.68 -17.44
C GLU A 304 4.44 -1.35 -18.10
N PRO A 305 4.01 -2.11 -19.13
CA PRO A 305 2.84 -1.79 -19.93
C PRO A 305 1.55 -1.58 -19.13
N ARG A 306 1.34 -2.36 -18.07
CA ARG A 306 0.07 -2.36 -17.37
C ARG A 306 -0.01 -1.27 -16.30
N LEU A 307 1.08 -0.94 -15.63
CA LEU A 307 1.24 0.24 -14.78
C LEU A 307 1.16 1.52 -15.59
N THR A 308 1.78 1.58 -16.78
CA THR A 308 1.70 2.77 -17.65
C THR A 308 0.28 3.05 -18.13
N ARG A 309 -0.56 2.02 -18.33
CA ARG A 309 -1.99 2.16 -18.66
C ARG A 309 -2.79 2.88 -17.56
N LEU A 310 -2.36 2.85 -16.30
CA LEU A 310 -3.00 3.65 -15.24
C LEU A 310 -2.94 5.14 -15.58
N LEU A 311 -1.85 5.59 -16.22
CA LEU A 311 -1.62 6.98 -16.59
C LEU A 311 -2.28 7.38 -17.92
N ASP A 312 -3.11 6.51 -18.52
CA ASP A 312 -3.84 6.88 -19.73
C ASP A 312 -4.84 8.01 -19.47
N GLY A 313 -4.87 8.98 -20.40
CA GLY A 313 -5.63 10.21 -20.26
C GLY A 313 -5.03 11.23 -19.29
N VAL A 314 -3.85 10.97 -18.72
CA VAL A 314 -3.11 11.98 -17.92
C VAL A 314 -2.35 12.94 -18.81
N ALA A 315 -1.71 12.42 -19.87
CA ALA A 315 -0.91 13.25 -20.78
C ALA A 315 -1.81 14.18 -21.57
N THR A 316 -1.37 15.44 -21.72
CA THR A 316 -1.95 16.35 -22.70
C THR A 316 -1.52 15.93 -24.12
N THR A 317 -1.96 16.64 -25.15
CA THR A 317 -1.47 16.41 -26.52
C THR A 317 -0.16 17.14 -26.83
N GLU A 318 0.35 17.95 -25.90
CA GLU A 318 1.47 18.84 -26.12
C GLU A 318 2.64 18.52 -25.17
N ALA A 319 3.83 18.99 -25.54
CA ALA A 319 4.98 18.95 -24.65
C ALA A 319 4.73 19.86 -23.43
N PRO A 320 5.12 19.44 -22.21
CA PRO A 320 4.80 20.19 -21.00
C PRO A 320 5.56 21.51 -20.87
N ALA A 321 6.69 21.66 -21.58
CA ALA A 321 7.47 22.89 -21.66
C ALA A 321 8.41 22.86 -22.87
N LYS A 322 8.98 24.03 -23.22
CA LYS A 322 9.97 24.16 -24.29
C LYS A 322 11.16 23.21 -24.08
N GLY A 323 11.54 22.49 -25.13
CA GLY A 323 12.69 21.57 -25.14
C GLY A 323 12.42 20.19 -24.53
N TRP A 324 11.21 19.95 -24.03
CA TRP A 324 10.77 18.60 -23.65
C TRP A 324 10.22 17.84 -24.87
N ARG A 325 10.52 16.55 -24.93
CA ARG A 325 10.03 15.61 -25.96
C ARG A 325 8.95 14.71 -25.37
N GLY A 326 7.86 14.53 -26.10
CA GLY A 326 6.72 13.73 -25.66
C GLY A 326 5.56 14.60 -25.19
N THR A 327 4.68 14.03 -24.38
CA THR A 327 3.46 14.68 -23.90
C THR A 327 3.41 14.73 -22.39
N GLY A 328 2.81 15.75 -21.78
CA GLY A 328 2.87 15.86 -20.32
C GLY A 328 2.10 17.03 -19.72
N ASP A 329 2.22 17.15 -18.40
CA ASP A 329 1.67 18.24 -17.60
C ASP A 329 2.61 18.56 -16.44
N PHE A 330 2.86 19.85 -16.21
CA PHE A 330 3.62 20.34 -15.06
C PHE A 330 2.72 21.19 -14.17
N ALA A 331 2.64 20.80 -12.90
CA ALA A 331 1.93 21.54 -11.87
C ALA A 331 2.87 21.88 -10.72
N ALA A 332 2.35 22.61 -9.73
CA ALA A 332 3.14 23.12 -8.62
C ALA A 332 3.69 22.02 -7.69
N ASP A 333 3.10 20.83 -7.66
CA ASP A 333 3.45 19.73 -6.75
C ASP A 333 3.82 18.43 -7.48
N ARG A 334 3.77 18.46 -8.82
CA ARG A 334 4.00 17.29 -9.66
C ARG A 334 4.48 17.66 -11.06
N ARG A 335 5.26 16.79 -11.67
CA ARG A 335 5.64 16.85 -13.09
C ARG A 335 5.40 15.49 -13.71
N PHE A 336 4.87 15.48 -14.93
CA PHE A 336 4.63 14.26 -15.68
C PHE A 336 5.00 14.44 -17.14
N VAL A 337 5.77 13.48 -17.67
CA VAL A 337 6.08 13.37 -19.10
C VAL A 337 5.91 11.92 -19.53
N ARG A 338 5.25 11.70 -20.65
CA ARG A 338 5.23 10.45 -21.38
C ARG A 338 6.01 10.63 -22.68
N ALA A 339 7.01 9.79 -22.90
CA ALA A 339 7.82 9.80 -24.10
C ALA A 339 8.12 8.37 -24.56
N GLU A 340 8.44 8.21 -25.83
CA GLU A 340 8.90 6.93 -26.35
C GLU A 340 10.41 6.79 -26.15
N CYS A 341 10.82 5.65 -25.58
CA CYS A 341 12.22 5.28 -25.41
C CYS A 341 12.43 3.86 -25.94
N ALA A 342 13.30 3.74 -26.96
CA ALA A 342 13.58 2.47 -27.64
C ALA A 342 12.31 1.72 -28.09
N GLY A 343 11.36 2.43 -28.72
CA GLY A 343 10.11 1.83 -29.22
C GLY A 343 9.03 1.59 -28.16
N ARG A 344 9.29 1.92 -26.88
CA ARG A 344 8.37 1.65 -25.76
C ARG A 344 7.89 2.94 -25.10
N PRO A 345 6.57 3.09 -24.87
CA PRO A 345 6.03 4.19 -24.06
C PRO A 345 6.61 4.16 -22.65
N THR A 346 7.18 5.29 -22.22
CA THR A 346 7.83 5.45 -20.93
C THR A 346 7.26 6.69 -20.25
N ALA A 347 6.83 6.54 -19.00
CA ALA A 347 6.32 7.62 -18.17
C ALA A 347 7.39 8.05 -17.16
N PHE A 348 7.56 9.36 -17.00
CA PHE A 348 8.41 9.99 -16.00
C PHE A 348 7.55 10.86 -15.11
N LEU A 349 7.72 10.73 -13.80
CA LEU A 349 6.97 11.41 -12.76
C LEU A 349 7.96 12.08 -11.80
N LEU A 350 7.64 13.28 -11.35
CA LEU A 350 8.20 13.90 -10.16
C LEU A 350 7.05 14.28 -9.25
N LEU A 351 7.07 13.87 -7.99
CA LEU A 351 6.19 14.38 -6.94
C LEU A 351 7.03 15.16 -5.92
N GLY A 352 6.41 16.04 -5.14
CA GLY A 352 7.06 16.73 -4.03
C GLY A 352 7.01 18.25 -4.16
N THR A 353 7.56 18.95 -3.17
CA THR A 353 7.48 20.42 -3.14
C THR A 353 8.68 20.99 -3.89
N PRO A 354 8.48 21.60 -5.07
CA PRO A 354 9.56 22.18 -5.81
C PRO A 354 10.21 23.36 -5.05
N THR A 355 11.43 23.15 -4.53
CA THR A 355 12.36 24.27 -4.34
C THR A 355 12.83 24.73 -5.73
N GLY A 356 13.25 25.99 -5.89
CA GLY A 356 13.41 26.67 -7.19
C GLY A 356 14.14 25.90 -8.31
N ALA A 357 15.04 24.97 -7.98
CA ALA A 357 15.84 24.15 -8.91
C ALA A 357 15.19 22.81 -9.36
N THR A 358 14.00 22.47 -8.89
CA THR A 358 13.32 21.18 -9.19
C THR A 358 12.93 20.96 -10.66
N SER A 359 12.88 22.01 -11.47
CA SER A 359 12.88 21.90 -12.94
C SER A 359 14.03 21.04 -13.43
N ASP A 360 15.21 21.31 -12.88
CA ASP A 360 16.48 20.80 -13.36
C ASP A 360 16.74 19.40 -12.80
N TYR A 361 16.26 19.12 -11.59
CA TYR A 361 16.25 17.75 -11.04
C TYR A 361 15.41 16.80 -11.87
N PHE A 362 14.21 17.22 -12.28
CA PHE A 362 13.36 16.36 -13.10
C PHE A 362 13.96 16.14 -14.50
N ALA A 363 14.52 17.18 -15.10
CA ALA A 363 15.23 17.07 -16.37
C ALA A 363 16.45 16.13 -16.27
N THR A 364 17.24 16.27 -15.20
CA THR A 364 18.43 15.46 -14.94
C THR A 364 18.07 13.99 -14.71
N PHE A 365 17.10 13.71 -13.84
CA PHE A 365 16.59 12.35 -13.62
C PHE A 365 16.10 11.76 -14.95
N THR A 366 15.20 12.45 -15.63
CA THR A 366 14.59 11.98 -16.87
C THR A 366 15.64 11.67 -17.95
N ASN A 367 16.62 12.56 -18.15
CA ASN A 367 17.68 12.34 -19.14
C ASN A 367 18.68 11.25 -18.73
N ALA A 368 18.97 11.09 -17.43
CA ALA A 368 19.80 9.99 -16.95
C ALA A 368 19.14 8.63 -17.18
N VAL A 369 17.84 8.52 -16.88
CA VAL A 369 17.07 7.30 -17.14
C VAL A 369 16.94 7.05 -18.64
N ALA A 370 16.65 8.09 -19.43
CA ALA A 370 16.57 7.98 -20.88
C ALA A 370 17.86 7.44 -21.50
N ARG A 371 19.01 7.98 -21.10
CA ARG A 371 20.33 7.51 -21.53
C ARG A 371 20.57 6.04 -21.15
N ARG A 372 20.23 5.64 -19.92
CA ARG A 372 20.34 4.24 -19.47
C ARG A 372 19.47 3.31 -20.31
N LEU A 373 18.27 3.74 -20.69
CA LEU A 373 17.36 3.01 -21.58
C LEU A 373 17.77 3.09 -23.07
N GLY A 374 18.87 3.77 -23.40
CA GLY A 374 19.36 3.91 -24.77
C GLY A 374 18.54 4.85 -25.65
N CYS A 375 17.77 5.79 -25.09
CA CYS A 375 17.00 6.77 -25.85
C CYS A 375 17.62 8.17 -25.84
N ALA A 376 17.27 8.96 -26.86
CA ALA A 376 17.62 10.38 -26.93
C ALA A 376 17.03 11.14 -25.73
N PRO A 377 17.67 12.26 -25.31
CA PRO A 377 17.16 13.10 -24.23
C PRO A 377 15.66 13.40 -24.38
N VAL A 378 14.96 13.35 -23.25
CA VAL A 378 13.53 13.63 -23.15
C VAL A 378 13.31 15.04 -22.62
N ALA A 379 14.21 15.53 -21.77
CA ALA A 379 14.19 16.87 -21.21
C ALA A 379 15.27 17.75 -21.88
N PRO A 380 15.17 19.09 -21.78
CA PRO A 380 16.21 20.00 -22.25
C PRO A 380 17.57 19.62 -21.68
N THR A 381 18.61 19.67 -22.51
CA THR A 381 19.99 19.57 -22.05
C THR A 381 20.53 20.98 -21.84
N THR A 382 21.29 21.17 -20.76
CA THR A 382 21.94 22.45 -20.42
C THR A 382 22.95 22.92 -21.46
N ASP A 383 23.30 22.08 -22.43
CA ASP A 383 24.28 22.38 -23.48
C ASP A 383 23.72 23.25 -24.64
N ALA A 384 22.41 23.54 -24.64
CA ALA A 384 21.78 24.33 -25.71
C ALA A 384 21.91 25.87 -25.55
N GLU A 385 22.46 26.37 -24.44
CA GLU A 385 22.72 27.80 -24.21
C GLU A 385 24.21 28.17 -24.09
N GLY A 386 25.13 27.28 -24.50
CA GLY A 386 26.57 27.53 -24.56
C GLY A 386 27.07 28.11 -25.90
N GLY A 387 26.18 28.39 -26.85
CA GLY A 387 26.49 28.95 -28.16
C GLY A 387 26.24 30.46 -28.24
N ARG A 388 26.94 31.26 -27.41
CA ARG A 388 27.13 32.70 -27.68
C ARG A 388 28.62 33.02 -27.63
N ARG A 389 28.99 33.77 -28.65
CA ARG A 389 30.33 34.15 -29.14
C ARG A 389 31.24 34.77 -28.10
#